data_AF-A0A3G2BB76-F1
#
_entry.id   AF-A0A3G2BB76-F1
#
_cell.length_a   1.000
_cell.length_b   1.000
_cell.length_c   1.000
_cell.angle_alpha   90.00
_cell.angle_beta   90.00
_cell.angle_gamma   90.00
#
_symmetry.space_group_name_H-M   'P 1'
#
loop_
_entity.id
_entity.type
_entity.pdbx_description
1 polymer ?
#
loop_
_entity_poly.entity_id
_entity_poly.type
_entity_poly.pdbx_seq_one_letter_code
_entity_poly.pdbx_strand_id
1 'polypeptide(L)'
;MVGLAEASRLGIRAFEESERVELRPNFTEGDVQAVIWAAYRQVMGNEHLMQRERLTSAESLLRQGEITVRDFVRALAVSELYRKKFFYGNSQVRFIELNYKHLLGRAPYDESEIAFHVDLYNEEGYEAEINSYLDSPEYLESFGENVVPYYRGFATQRGQWTVGFNRM
;
A
#
# COMPACT_ATOMS: atom_id res chain seq x y z
N MET A 1 11.18 1.35 -24.13
CA MET A 1 10.35 0.15 -23.88
C MET A 1 11.29 -1.01 -23.65
N VAL A 2 11.72 -1.24 -22.41
CA VAL A 2 12.34 -2.54 -22.04
C VAL A 2 11.20 -3.55 -22.21
N GLY A 3 11.29 -4.36 -23.26
CA GLY A 3 10.18 -5.15 -23.75
C GLY A 3 9.78 -6.21 -22.72
N LEU A 4 8.47 -6.37 -22.54
CA LEU A 4 7.74 -7.30 -21.66
C LEU A 4 8.40 -8.68 -21.41
N ALA A 5 9.23 -9.17 -22.33
CA ALA A 5 10.04 -10.39 -22.18
C ALA A 5 11.04 -10.32 -21.00
N GLU A 6 11.70 -9.19 -20.76
CA GLU A 6 12.64 -9.04 -19.64
C GLU A 6 11.91 -8.89 -18.30
N ALA A 7 10.78 -8.17 -18.28
CA ALA A 7 9.92 -8.07 -17.10
C ALA A 7 9.37 -9.43 -16.64
N SER A 8 9.08 -10.33 -17.59
CA SER A 8 8.69 -11.71 -17.28
C SER A 8 9.80 -12.52 -16.62
N ARG A 9 11.08 -12.28 -16.98
CA ARG A 9 12.23 -12.98 -16.36
C ARG A 9 12.49 -12.51 -14.93
N LEU A 10 12.24 -11.24 -14.66
CA LEU A 10 12.38 -10.64 -13.33
C LEU A 10 11.19 -10.91 -12.40
N GLY A 11 10.14 -11.59 -12.88
CA GLY A 11 8.94 -11.90 -12.09
C GLY A 11 8.03 -10.70 -11.84
N ILE A 12 8.27 -9.56 -12.50
CA ILE A 12 7.51 -8.31 -12.30
C ILE A 12 6.36 -8.13 -13.30
N ARG A 13 6.23 -9.05 -14.27
CA ARG A 13 5.18 -9.01 -15.30
C ARG A 13 3.78 -8.87 -14.72
N ALA A 14 3.47 -9.61 -13.65
CA ALA A 14 2.16 -9.54 -13.01
C ALA A 14 1.85 -8.14 -12.43
N PHE A 15 2.88 -7.36 -12.07
CA PHE A 15 2.73 -6.01 -11.55
C PHE A 15 2.68 -4.96 -12.66
N GLU A 16 3.38 -5.17 -13.78
CA GLU A 16 3.26 -4.32 -14.97
C GLU A 16 1.91 -4.50 -15.68
N GLU A 17 1.40 -5.73 -15.73
CA GLU A 17 0.12 -6.08 -16.37
C GLU A 17 -1.08 -5.86 -15.45
N SER A 18 -0.88 -5.71 -14.14
CA SER A 18 -1.99 -5.47 -13.21
C SER A 18 -2.61 -4.11 -13.52
N GLU A 19 -3.87 -4.13 -13.97
CA GLU A 19 -4.63 -2.90 -14.16
C GLU A 19 -4.79 -2.16 -12.84
N ARG A 20 -4.75 -0.83 -12.93
CA ARG A 20 -4.97 0.06 -11.79
C ARG A 20 -6.42 -0.10 -11.34
N VAL A 21 -6.61 -0.55 -10.10
CA VAL A 21 -7.94 -0.77 -9.53
C VAL A 21 -8.42 0.54 -8.91
N GLU A 22 -9.40 1.16 -9.55
CA GLU A 22 -10.00 2.43 -9.17
C GLU A 22 -11.49 2.26 -8.86
N LEU A 23 -11.96 2.84 -7.76
CA LEU A 23 -13.38 2.90 -7.44
C LEU A 23 -14.00 4.17 -8.01
N ARG A 24 -14.75 4.05 -9.10
CA ARG A 24 -15.40 5.20 -9.77
C ARG A 24 -16.78 5.49 -9.18
N PRO A 25 -17.30 6.72 -9.30
CA PRO A 25 -18.68 7.04 -8.95
C PRO A 25 -19.68 6.13 -9.69
N ASN A 26 -20.78 5.77 -9.02
CA ASN A 26 -21.78 4.80 -9.50
C ASN A 26 -21.22 3.37 -9.69
N PHE A 27 -20.31 2.96 -8.81
CA PHE A 27 -19.75 1.61 -8.77
C PHE A 27 -20.82 0.54 -8.56
N THR A 28 -20.56 -0.66 -9.09
CA THR A 28 -21.35 -1.86 -8.79
C THR A 28 -20.77 -2.59 -7.57
N GLU A 29 -21.54 -3.52 -6.99
CA GLU A 29 -21.04 -4.39 -5.91
C GLU A 29 -19.81 -5.21 -6.36
N GLY A 30 -19.75 -5.58 -7.65
CA GLY A 30 -18.59 -6.27 -8.22
C GLY A 30 -17.32 -5.41 -8.19
N ASP A 31 -17.45 -4.11 -8.48
CA ASP A 31 -16.32 -3.18 -8.49
C ASP A 31 -15.78 -2.96 -7.07
N VAL A 32 -16.68 -2.76 -6.09
CA VAL A 32 -16.27 -2.64 -4.68
C VAL A 32 -15.59 -3.91 -4.20
N GLN A 33 -16.13 -5.07 -4.55
CA GLN A 33 -15.56 -6.35 -4.14
C GLN A 33 -14.15 -6.56 -4.73
N ALA A 34 -13.92 -6.11 -5.97
CA ALA A 34 -12.60 -6.11 -6.61
C ALA A 34 -11.63 -5.15 -5.90
N VAL A 35 -12.06 -3.95 -5.56
CA VAL A 35 -11.28 -2.96 -4.79
C VAL A 35 -10.89 -3.50 -3.42
N ILE A 36 -11.84 -4.10 -2.69
CA ILE A 36 -11.58 -4.72 -1.38
C ILE A 36 -10.50 -5.80 -1.51
N TRP A 37 -10.63 -6.69 -2.49
CA TRP A 37 -9.64 -7.76 -2.70
C TRP A 37 -8.27 -7.22 -3.09
N ALA A 38 -8.22 -6.25 -4.00
CA ALA A 38 -6.98 -5.61 -4.40
C ALA A 38 -6.30 -4.91 -3.22
N ALA A 39 -7.05 -4.19 -2.38
CA ALA A 39 -6.53 -3.51 -1.21
C ALA A 39 -5.98 -4.49 -0.17
N TYR A 40 -6.70 -5.59 0.14
CA TYR A 40 -6.16 -6.64 1.00
C TYR A 40 -4.89 -7.26 0.43
N ARG A 41 -4.88 -7.57 -0.87
CA ARG A 41 -3.73 -8.19 -1.53
C ARG A 41 -2.51 -7.27 -1.50
N GLN A 42 -2.69 -5.97 -1.73
CA GLN A 42 -1.61 -5.00 -1.69
C GLN A 42 -1.11 -4.76 -0.27
N VAL A 43 -2.00 -4.35 0.63
CA VAL A 43 -1.65 -3.91 1.99
C VAL A 43 -1.12 -5.08 2.81
N MET A 44 -1.66 -6.28 2.63
CA MET A 44 -1.18 -7.47 3.35
C MET A 44 -0.06 -8.22 2.60
N GLY A 45 0.51 -7.66 1.53
CA GLY A 45 1.66 -8.27 0.85
C GLY A 45 1.37 -9.62 0.18
N ASN A 46 0.16 -9.82 -0.33
CA ASN A 46 -0.33 -11.06 -0.93
C ASN A 46 -0.37 -12.26 0.04
N GLU A 47 -0.53 -11.97 1.33
CA GLU A 47 -0.73 -12.97 2.38
C GLU A 47 -2.13 -13.62 2.30
N HIS A 48 -2.21 -14.89 2.67
CA HIS A 48 -3.49 -15.60 2.74
C HIS A 48 -4.24 -15.22 4.04
N LEU A 49 -5.40 -14.58 3.88
CA LEU A 49 -6.27 -14.20 4.99
C LEU A 49 -7.43 -15.17 5.14
N MET A 50 -7.73 -15.55 6.38
CA MET A 50 -8.94 -16.31 6.68
C MET A 50 -10.15 -15.37 6.71
N GLN A 51 -11.34 -15.88 6.40
CA GLN A 51 -12.57 -15.07 6.39
C GLN A 51 -12.83 -14.35 7.72
N ARG A 52 -12.48 -14.98 8.85
CA ARG A 52 -12.64 -14.41 10.20
C ARG A 52 -11.70 -13.25 10.52
N GLU A 53 -10.63 -13.09 9.75
CA GLU A 53 -9.62 -12.04 9.96
C GLU A 53 -9.96 -10.76 9.17
N ARG A 54 -10.95 -10.83 8.27
CA ARG A 54 -11.39 -9.69 7.47
C ARG A 54 -12.10 -8.64 8.32
N LEU A 55 -11.88 -7.38 7.97
CA LEU A 55 -12.44 -6.21 8.65
C LEU A 55 -13.80 -5.87 8.05
N THR A 56 -14.81 -6.67 8.40
CA THR A 56 -16.16 -6.59 7.83
C THR A 56 -16.84 -5.23 8.04
N SER A 57 -16.52 -4.52 9.12
CA SER A 57 -17.00 -3.17 9.39
C SER A 57 -16.46 -2.18 8.35
N ALA A 58 -15.14 -2.14 8.13
CA ALA A 58 -14.50 -1.27 7.14
C ALA A 58 -14.96 -1.61 5.71
N GLU A 59 -15.14 -2.89 5.39
CA GLU A 59 -15.70 -3.30 4.09
C GLU A 59 -17.12 -2.76 3.89
N SER A 60 -17.95 -2.79 4.93
CA SER A 60 -19.33 -2.30 4.85
C SER A 60 -19.40 -0.79 4.69
N LEU A 61 -18.51 -0.04 5.35
CA LEU A 61 -18.38 1.40 5.18
C LEU A 61 -17.97 1.76 3.74
N LEU A 62 -17.02 1.02 3.16
CA LEU A 62 -16.60 1.24 1.77
C LEU A 62 -17.73 0.90 0.78
N ARG A 63 -18.48 -0.19 0.99
CA ARG A 63 -19.65 -0.55 0.18
C ARG A 63 -20.74 0.53 0.18
N GLN A 64 -20.91 1.21 1.31
CA GLN A 64 -21.88 2.30 1.46
C GLN A 64 -21.36 3.63 0.87
N GLY A 65 -20.07 3.73 0.56
CA GLY A 65 -19.44 4.97 0.11
C GLY A 65 -19.22 5.99 1.23
N GLU A 66 -19.27 5.56 2.50
CA GLU A 66 -19.05 6.42 3.68
C GLU A 66 -17.57 6.73 3.90
N ILE A 67 -16.68 5.88 3.37
CA ILE A 67 -15.23 6.06 3.42
C ILE A 67 -14.62 5.93 2.02
N THR A 68 -13.51 6.61 1.78
CA THR A 68 -12.77 6.50 0.52
C THR A 68 -11.92 5.22 0.47
N VAL A 69 -11.35 4.91 -0.70
CA VAL A 69 -10.40 3.77 -0.81
C VAL A 69 -9.16 4.03 0.04
N ARG A 70 -8.68 5.28 0.10
CA ARG A 70 -7.59 5.69 0.99
C ARG A 70 -7.93 5.43 2.47
N ASP A 71 -9.13 5.78 2.91
CA ASP A 71 -9.56 5.56 4.29
C ASP A 71 -9.73 4.07 4.60
N PHE A 72 -10.18 3.28 3.62
CA PHE A 72 -10.20 1.83 3.74
C PHE A 72 -8.78 1.27 3.91
N VAL A 73 -7.81 1.73 3.10
CA VAL A 73 -6.39 1.36 3.24
C VAL A 73 -5.85 1.77 4.62
N ARG A 74 -6.21 2.95 5.12
CA ARG A 74 -5.88 3.41 6.48
C ARG A 74 -6.42 2.45 7.53
N ALA A 75 -7.69 2.09 7.44
CA ALA A 75 -8.31 1.15 8.36
C ALA A 75 -7.63 -0.23 8.34
N LEU A 76 -7.17 -0.70 7.16
CA LEU A 76 -6.38 -1.92 7.05
C LEU A 76 -5.02 -1.80 7.76
N ALA A 77 -4.28 -0.73 7.52
CA ALA A 77 -2.93 -0.51 8.07
C ALA A 77 -2.93 -0.25 9.59
N VAL A 78 -3.99 0.39 10.12
CA VAL A 78 -4.17 0.65 11.56
C VAL A 78 -4.64 -0.61 12.31
N SER A 79 -5.23 -1.58 11.61
CA SER A 79 -5.82 -2.76 12.24
C SER A 79 -4.82 -3.62 13.03
N GLU A 80 -5.31 -4.29 14.09
CA GLU A 80 -4.54 -5.28 14.84
C GLU A 80 -4.04 -6.44 13.97
N LEU A 81 -4.74 -6.75 12.88
CA LEU A 81 -4.29 -7.76 11.91
C LEU A 81 -2.96 -7.34 11.27
N TYR A 82 -2.87 -6.10 10.80
CA TYR A 82 -1.65 -5.57 10.19
C TYR A 82 -0.53 -5.47 11.23
N ARG A 83 -0.82 -4.96 12.43
CA ARG A 83 0.15 -4.89 13.54
C ARG A 83 0.73 -6.25 13.89
N LYS A 84 -0.12 -7.28 14.00
CA LYS A 84 0.32 -8.64 14.31
C LYS A 84 1.25 -9.23 13.25
N LYS A 85 1.01 -8.92 11.97
CA LYS A 85 1.79 -9.47 10.87
C LYS A 85 3.10 -8.72 10.63
N PHE A 86 3.05 -7.39 10.66
CA PHE A 86 4.17 -6.58 10.19
C PHE A 86 4.87 -5.78 11.30
N PHE A 87 4.20 -5.50 12.42
CA PHE A 87 4.76 -4.69 13.49
C PHE A 87 5.36 -5.54 14.63
N TYR A 88 4.58 -6.40 15.30
CA TYR A 88 5.04 -7.08 16.53
C TYR A 88 6.24 -8.03 16.34
N GLY A 89 6.39 -8.62 15.15
CA GLY A 89 7.44 -9.60 14.86
C GLY A 89 8.68 -9.06 14.15
N ASN A 90 8.71 -7.77 13.80
CA ASN A 90 9.77 -7.18 12.98
C ASN A 90 10.51 -6.08 13.72
N SER A 91 11.73 -5.77 13.26
CA SER A 91 12.42 -4.54 13.69
C SER A 91 11.69 -3.31 13.14
N GLN A 92 11.86 -2.16 13.80
CA GLN A 92 11.25 -0.89 13.35
C GLN A 92 11.64 -0.55 11.91
N VAL A 93 12.93 -0.72 11.56
CA VAL A 93 13.42 -0.52 10.19
C VAL A 93 12.67 -1.40 9.19
N ARG A 94 12.52 -2.70 9.51
CA ARG A 94 11.83 -3.63 8.62
C ARG A 94 10.34 -3.29 8.49
N PHE A 95 9.71 -2.84 9.57
CA PHE A 95 8.33 -2.38 9.54
C PHE A 95 8.15 -1.18 8.60
N ILE A 96 9.04 -0.18 8.70
CA ILE A 96 9.03 1.00 7.82
C ILE A 96 9.23 0.59 6.35
N GLU A 97 10.21 -0.27 6.05
CA GLU A 97 10.40 -0.81 4.69
C GLU A 97 9.12 -1.45 4.13
N LEU A 98 8.42 -2.23 4.96
CA LEU A 98 7.17 -2.86 4.58
C LEU A 98 6.05 -1.84 4.37
N ASN A 99 5.97 -0.78 5.19
CA ASN A 99 5.01 0.31 5.01
C ASN A 99 5.22 1.04 3.68
N TYR A 100 6.46 1.38 3.33
CA TYR A 100 6.80 1.94 2.01
C TYR A 100 6.33 1.01 0.88
N LYS A 101 6.56 -0.30 1.04
CA LYS A 101 6.16 -1.31 0.06
C LYS A 101 4.64 -1.44 -0.07
N HIS A 102 3.92 -1.50 1.05
CA HIS A 102 2.48 -1.76 1.10
C HIS A 102 1.64 -0.52 0.77
N LEU A 103 2.01 0.64 1.32
CA LEU A 103 1.23 1.88 1.22
C LEU A 103 1.66 2.77 0.05
N LEU A 104 2.97 2.89 -0.21
CA LEU A 104 3.50 3.73 -1.29
C LEU A 104 3.93 2.96 -2.55
N GLY A 105 4.02 1.63 -2.47
CA GLY A 105 4.37 0.78 -3.61
C GLY A 105 5.82 0.95 -4.09
N ARG A 106 6.71 1.43 -3.24
CA ARG A 106 8.14 1.63 -3.52
C ARG A 106 9.01 1.22 -2.33
N ALA A 107 10.32 1.20 -2.52
CA ALA A 107 11.29 1.10 -1.42
C ALA A 107 11.72 2.51 -0.94
N PRO A 108 12.22 2.64 0.29
CA PRO A 108 12.92 3.84 0.75
C PRO A 108 14.16 4.13 -0.12
N TYR A 109 14.39 5.39 -0.45
CA TYR A 109 15.51 5.89 -1.24
C TYR A 109 16.77 6.09 -0.40
N ASP A 110 16.64 6.51 0.85
CA ASP A 110 17.77 6.71 1.75
C ASP A 110 17.43 6.41 3.22
N GLU A 111 18.45 6.53 4.07
CA GLU A 111 18.33 6.31 5.51
C GLU A 111 17.55 7.45 6.20
N SER A 112 17.49 8.64 5.58
CA SER A 112 16.79 9.78 6.17
C SER A 112 15.28 9.57 6.21
N GLU A 113 14.72 8.93 5.18
CA GLU A 113 13.32 8.50 5.15
C GLU A 113 13.00 7.53 6.30
N ILE A 114 13.90 6.57 6.57
CA ILE A 114 13.70 5.62 7.66
C ILE A 114 13.81 6.31 9.02
N ALA A 115 14.84 7.15 9.21
CA ALA A 115 15.04 7.89 10.46
C ALA A 115 13.82 8.77 10.79
N PHE A 116 13.27 9.47 9.79
CA PHE A 116 12.07 10.29 9.95
C PHE A 116 10.89 9.50 10.53
N HIS A 117 10.59 8.31 10.00
CA HIS A 117 9.47 7.50 10.50
C HIS A 117 9.76 6.85 11.85
N VAL A 118 11.03 6.54 12.16
CA VAL A 118 11.41 6.08 13.50
C VAL A 118 11.17 7.18 14.54
N ASP A 119 11.59 8.40 14.25
CA ASP A 119 11.42 9.54 15.15
C ASP A 119 9.93 9.86 15.33
N LEU A 120 9.16 9.91 14.25
CA LEU A 120 7.71 10.13 14.29
C LEU A 120 6.98 9.08 15.12
N TYR A 121 7.35 7.81 14.97
CA TYR A 121 6.79 6.73 15.79
C TYR A 121 7.09 6.93 17.29
N ASN A 122 8.31 7.37 17.63
CA ASN A 122 8.69 7.58 19.03
C ASN A 122 7.98 8.80 19.65
N GLU A 123 7.68 9.82 18.86
CA GLU A 123 7.05 11.07 19.32
C GLU A 123 5.53 10.98 19.37
N GLU A 124 4.90 10.43 18.33
CA GLU A 124 3.44 10.50 18.11
C GLU A 124 2.76 9.12 18.10
N GLY A 125 3.54 8.04 18.04
CA GLY A 125 3.05 6.67 18.10
C GLY A 125 2.68 6.05 16.76
N TYR A 126 2.10 4.86 16.82
CA TYR A 126 1.85 3.99 15.67
C TYR A 126 0.88 4.58 14.63
N GLU A 127 -0.23 5.16 15.09
CA GLU A 127 -1.26 5.66 14.19
C GLU A 127 -0.78 6.89 13.40
N ALA A 128 -0.04 7.78 14.06
CA ALA A 128 0.59 8.92 13.41
C ALA A 128 1.62 8.49 12.35
N GLU A 129 2.43 7.46 12.66
CA GLU A 129 3.38 6.90 11.69
C GLU A 129 2.68 6.35 10.44
N ILE A 130 1.60 5.57 10.59
CA ILE A 130 0.81 5.09 9.45
C ILE A 130 0.16 6.23 8.67
N ASN A 131 -0.41 7.20 9.37
CA ASN A 131 -1.08 8.35 8.76
C ASN A 131 -0.12 9.20 7.93
N SER A 132 1.15 9.31 8.35
CA SER A 132 2.17 10.09 7.63
C SER A 132 2.38 9.62 6.18
N TYR A 133 2.24 8.32 5.88
CA TYR A 133 2.33 7.84 4.51
C TYR A 133 1.11 8.22 3.68
N LEU A 134 -0.09 8.05 4.25
CA LEU A 134 -1.36 8.21 3.53
C LEU A 134 -1.77 9.67 3.34
N ASP A 135 -1.32 10.55 4.24
CA ASP A 135 -1.53 12.00 4.18
C ASP A 135 -0.39 12.72 3.45
N SER A 136 0.63 11.97 2.99
CA SER A 136 1.71 12.55 2.21
C SER A 136 1.23 13.05 0.84
N PRO A 137 1.80 14.16 0.33
CA PRO A 137 1.58 14.58 -1.06
C PRO A 137 1.93 13.48 -2.07
N GLU A 138 2.93 12.65 -1.76
CA GLU A 138 3.32 11.54 -2.63
C GLU A 138 2.16 10.56 -2.83
N TYR A 139 1.48 10.16 -1.76
CA TYR A 139 0.34 9.24 -1.86
C TYR A 139 -0.79 9.86 -2.69
N LEU A 140 -1.14 11.12 -2.40
CA LEU A 140 -2.21 11.84 -3.08
C LEU A 140 -1.94 12.05 -4.58
N GLU A 141 -0.72 12.42 -4.96
CA GLU A 141 -0.34 12.60 -6.37
C GLU A 141 -0.33 11.29 -7.16
N SER A 142 -0.14 10.16 -6.46
CA SER A 142 0.08 8.86 -7.10
C SER A 142 -1.18 8.01 -7.19
N PHE A 143 -2.00 8.04 -6.14
CA PHE A 143 -3.20 7.22 -6.01
C PHE A 143 -4.48 8.06 -5.81
N GLY A 144 -4.36 9.29 -5.28
CA GLY A 144 -5.52 10.07 -4.88
C GLY A 144 -6.32 9.37 -3.77
N GLU A 145 -7.64 9.51 -3.79
CA GLU A 145 -8.52 8.94 -2.74
C GLU A 145 -9.20 7.63 -3.12
N ASN A 146 -9.29 7.33 -4.43
CA ASN A 146 -10.14 6.27 -4.98
C ASN A 146 -9.37 5.14 -5.69
N VAL A 147 -8.04 5.23 -5.77
CA VAL A 147 -7.21 4.19 -6.38
C VAL A 147 -6.56 3.36 -5.29
N VAL A 148 -6.59 2.04 -5.45
CA VAL A 148 -5.87 1.12 -4.57
C VAL A 148 -4.37 1.28 -4.81
N PRO A 149 -3.52 1.39 -3.76
CA PRO A 149 -2.07 1.43 -3.94
C PRO A 149 -1.56 0.24 -4.76
N TYR A 150 -0.52 0.47 -5.55
CA TYR A 150 0.07 -0.57 -6.38
C TYR A 150 1.58 -0.35 -6.48
N TYR A 151 2.32 -1.39 -6.86
CA TYR A 151 3.76 -1.31 -7.02
C TYR A 151 4.13 -0.36 -8.16
N ARG A 152 4.82 0.72 -7.82
CA ARG A 152 5.29 1.74 -8.75
C ARG A 152 6.81 1.79 -8.87
N GLY A 153 7.54 1.18 -7.93
CA GLY A 153 9.00 1.19 -7.88
C GLY A 153 9.71 0.56 -9.09
N PHE A 154 9.02 -0.30 -9.86
CA PHE A 154 9.56 -0.92 -11.07
C PHE A 154 9.41 -0.05 -12.33
N ALA A 155 8.47 0.89 -12.33
CA ALA A 155 8.24 1.78 -13.46
C ALA A 155 9.14 3.01 -13.35
N THR A 156 9.65 3.56 -14.45
CA THR A 156 10.42 4.80 -14.43
C THR A 156 9.50 6.01 -14.26
N GLN A 157 9.69 6.78 -13.20
CA GLN A 157 8.90 7.98 -12.92
C GLN A 157 9.78 9.21 -12.71
N ARG A 158 9.22 10.40 -12.94
CA ARG A 158 9.94 11.66 -12.71
C ARG A 158 10.20 11.80 -11.20
N GLY A 159 11.46 12.06 -10.82
CA GLY A 159 11.86 12.23 -9.42
C GLY A 159 12.32 10.93 -8.72
N GLN A 160 12.16 9.78 -9.35
CA GLN A 160 12.59 8.50 -8.77
C GLN A 160 14.09 8.29 -8.90
N TRP A 161 14.72 7.78 -7.85
CA TRP A 161 16.12 7.39 -7.87
C TRP A 161 16.29 5.95 -8.36
N THR A 162 17.32 5.71 -9.17
CA THR A 162 17.62 4.38 -9.72
C THR A 162 17.84 3.33 -8.63
N VAL A 163 18.33 3.73 -7.45
CA VAL A 163 18.51 2.82 -6.30
C VAL A 163 17.21 2.18 -5.83
N GLY A 164 16.06 2.84 -6.03
CA GLY A 164 14.76 2.30 -5.65
C GLY A 164 14.37 1.06 -6.44
N PHE A 165 14.79 0.95 -7.70
CA PHE A 165 14.52 -0.24 -8.53
C PHE A 165 15.22 -1.48 -7.98
N ASN A 166 16.48 -1.35 -7.55
CA ASN A 166 17.26 -2.47 -7.02
C ASN A 166 16.82 -2.93 -5.62
N ARG A 167 16.06 -2.10 -4.90
CA ARG A 167 15.59 -2.38 -3.54
C ARG A 167 14.16 -2.93 -3.48
N MET A 168 13.48 -3.01 -4.62
CA MET A 168 12.13 -3.57 -4.75
C MET A 168 12.15 -5.08 -4.95
#